data_AF-A0A816HJ00-F1
#
_entry.id   AF-A0A816HJ00-F1
#
_cell.length_a   1.000
_cell.length_b   1.000
_cell.length_c   1.000
_cell.angle_alpha   90.00
_cell.angle_beta   90.00
_cell.angle_gamma   90.00
#
_symmetry.space_group_name_H-M   'P 1'
#
loop_
_entity.id
_entity.type
_entity.pdbx_description
1 polymer ?
#
loop_
_entity_poly.entity_id
_entity_poly.type
_entity_poly.pdbx_seq_one_letter_code
_entity_poly.pdbx_strand_id
1 'polypeptide(L)'
;MQLVFADHPVPQTVTKSLFLAGPSPRDIHTIDWRHEAVRCLSDFDGTVFIPIPEHQFYAKSSDERVNSASWTYDGQTSWECECRHIADAIVFWIPRDIKGGMPGFTTNIEFGEDLHSGKIVYGRPDSAEKCRYLD
;
A
#
# COMPACT_ATOMS: atom_id res chain seq x y z
N MET A 1 -8.79 -10.98 -10.12
CA MET A 1 -7.60 -10.32 -9.55
C MET A 1 -6.77 -11.30 -8.73
N GLN A 2 -5.45 -11.15 -8.78
CA GLN A 2 -4.48 -11.79 -7.88
C GLN A 2 -3.95 -10.74 -6.89
N LEU A 3 -3.99 -11.02 -5.59
CA LEU A 3 -3.34 -10.20 -4.57
C LEU A 3 -1.93 -10.73 -4.30
N VAL A 4 -0.95 -9.84 -4.22
CA VAL A 4 0.44 -10.18 -3.89
C VAL A 4 0.87 -9.27 -2.74
N PHE A 5 1.30 -9.88 -1.65
CA PHE A 5 1.61 -9.19 -0.40
C PHE A 5 3.12 -9.03 -0.23
N ALA A 6 3.52 -8.17 0.71
CA ALA A 6 4.94 -7.84 0.89
C ALA A 6 5.79 -9.00 1.45
N ASP A 7 5.16 -10.05 1.99
CA ASP A 7 5.80 -11.32 2.37
C ASP A 7 5.70 -12.41 1.29
N HIS A 8 5.23 -12.07 0.09
CA HIS A 8 5.23 -12.95 -1.09
C HIS A 8 6.39 -12.59 -2.02
N PRO A 9 6.93 -13.55 -2.79
CA PRO A 9 7.89 -13.23 -3.85
C PRO A 9 7.23 -12.34 -4.92
N VAL A 10 8.01 -11.42 -5.49
CA VAL A 10 7.59 -10.64 -6.66
C VAL A 10 7.34 -11.60 -7.84
N PRO A 11 6.17 -11.55 -8.51
CA PRO A 11 5.87 -12.45 -9.62
C PRO A 11 6.81 -12.19 -10.80
N GLN A 12 7.28 -13.27 -11.44
CA GLN A 12 8.16 -13.19 -12.63
C GLN A 12 7.44 -12.65 -13.88
N THR A 13 6.11 -12.66 -13.89
CA THR A 13 5.32 -12.19 -15.03
C THR A 13 4.08 -11.50 -14.51
N VAL A 14 3.83 -10.30 -15.02
CA VAL A 14 2.71 -9.43 -14.68
C VAL A 14 2.17 -8.83 -15.97
N THR A 15 0.85 -8.82 -16.16
CA THR A 15 0.22 -8.38 -17.42
C THR A 15 -0.58 -7.09 -17.27
N LYS A 16 -1.30 -6.94 -16.16
CA LYS A 16 -1.99 -5.72 -15.73
C LYS A 16 -1.84 -5.62 -14.23
N SER A 17 -1.43 -4.47 -13.71
CA SER A 17 -1.07 -4.37 -12.30
C SER A 17 -1.31 -3.02 -11.66
N LEU A 18 -1.65 -3.09 -10.37
CA LEU A 18 -1.84 -1.95 -9.49
C LEU A 18 -0.98 -2.12 -8.24
N PHE A 19 -0.40 -1.02 -7.76
CA PHE A 19 0.22 -0.97 -6.43
C PHE A 19 -0.60 -0.05 -5.52
N LEU A 20 -0.97 -0.53 -4.32
CA LEU A 20 -1.77 0.24 -3.36
C LEU A 20 -0.87 0.96 -2.33
N ALA A 21 -0.32 2.11 -2.73
CA ALA A 21 0.54 2.94 -1.91
C ALA A 21 -0.26 3.82 -0.93
N GLY A 22 0.32 4.07 0.25
CA GLY A 22 -0.32 4.87 1.29
C GLY A 22 0.05 4.39 2.69
N PRO A 23 -0.26 5.19 3.72
CA PRO A 23 0.01 4.79 5.09
C PRO A 23 -0.82 3.56 5.47
N SER A 24 -0.20 2.68 6.27
CA SER A 24 -0.88 1.57 6.93
C SER A 24 -1.26 1.96 8.37
N PRO A 25 -2.43 1.54 8.87
CA PRO A 25 -2.80 1.78 10.26
C PRO A 25 -1.82 1.12 11.24
N ARG A 26 -1.44 1.86 12.28
CA ARG A 26 -0.60 1.34 13.39
C ARG A 26 -1.42 0.70 14.51
N ASP A 27 -2.64 1.19 14.69
CA ASP A 27 -3.60 0.66 15.65
C ASP A 27 -4.41 -0.48 15.04
N ILE A 28 -4.91 -1.37 15.90
CA ILE A 28 -5.58 -2.62 15.51
C ILE A 28 -7.08 -2.44 15.29
N HIS A 29 -7.66 -1.35 15.79
CA HIS A 29 -9.07 -1.03 15.63
C HIS A 29 -9.33 -0.20 14.37
N THR A 30 -8.29 0.38 13.78
CA THR A 30 -8.37 1.09 12.52
C THR A 30 -8.34 0.09 11.36
N ILE A 31 -9.45 0.04 10.61
CA ILE A 31 -9.57 -0.77 9.40
C ILE A 31 -8.64 -0.20 8.32
N ASP A 32 -7.84 -1.05 7.69
CA ASP A 32 -7.02 -0.65 6.55
C ASP A 32 -7.91 -0.33 5.34
N TRP A 33 -7.74 0.85 4.76
CA TRP A 33 -8.49 1.34 3.60
C TRP A 33 -8.32 0.44 2.38
N ARG A 34 -7.23 -0.35 2.31
CA ARG A 34 -6.97 -1.29 1.22
C ARG A 34 -8.05 -2.37 1.10
N HIS A 35 -8.75 -2.71 2.18
CA HIS A 35 -9.91 -3.61 2.10
C HIS A 35 -11.04 -3.03 1.25
N GLU A 36 -11.28 -1.73 1.36
CA GLU A 36 -12.26 -1.05 0.52
C GLU A 36 -11.76 -0.91 -0.92
N ALA A 37 -10.51 -0.52 -1.11
CA ALA A 37 -9.91 -0.44 -2.44
C ALA A 37 -10.00 -1.78 -3.20
N VAL A 38 -9.65 -2.90 -2.55
CA VAL A 38 -9.77 -4.25 -3.13
C VAL A 38 -11.21 -4.60 -3.45
N ARG A 39 -12.19 -4.21 -2.61
CA ARG A 39 -13.62 -4.41 -2.91
C ARG A 39 -14.07 -3.61 -4.15
N CYS A 40 -13.58 -2.39 -4.32
CA CYS A 40 -13.85 -1.56 -5.51
C CYS A 40 -13.22 -2.12 -6.79
N LEU A 41 -12.21 -2.99 -6.66
CA LEU A 41 -11.54 -3.66 -7.77
C LEU A 41 -12.13 -5.05 -8.07
N SER A 42 -13.41 -5.30 -7.74
CA SER A 42 -14.05 -6.61 -7.92
C SER A 42 -13.97 -7.15 -9.36
N ASP A 43 -14.03 -6.26 -10.34
CA ASP A 43 -14.04 -6.59 -11.77
C ASP A 43 -12.62 -6.53 -12.38
N PHE A 44 -11.59 -6.24 -11.58
CA PHE A 44 -10.21 -6.21 -12.03
C PHE A 44 -9.65 -7.63 -12.18
N ASP A 45 -9.08 -7.92 -13.34
CA ASP A 45 -8.53 -9.24 -13.68
C ASP A 45 -7.00 -9.34 -13.52
N GLY A 46 -6.33 -8.25 -13.15
CA GLY A 46 -4.87 -8.18 -12.98
C GLY A 46 -4.34 -8.49 -11.58
N THR A 47 -3.09 -8.09 -11.36
CA THR A 47 -2.34 -8.23 -10.10
C THR A 47 -2.45 -6.96 -9.26
N VAL A 48 -2.68 -7.09 -7.95
CA VAL A 48 -2.66 -5.97 -7.02
C VAL A 48 -1.63 -6.22 -5.94
N PHE A 49 -0.61 -5.36 -5.90
CA PHE A 49 0.45 -5.35 -4.91
C PHE A 49 -0.04 -4.63 -3.65
N ILE A 50 0.00 -5.33 -2.52
CA ILE A 50 -0.43 -4.87 -1.21
C ILE A 50 0.82 -4.74 -0.32
N PRO A 51 1.26 -3.53 0.04
CA PRO A 51 2.51 -3.30 0.79
C PRO A 51 2.35 -3.56 2.30
N ILE A 52 1.65 -4.62 2.65
CA ILE A 52 1.65 -5.19 4.00
C ILE A 52 1.70 -6.72 3.89
N PRO A 53 2.20 -7.44 4.91
CA PRO A 53 2.15 -8.89 4.93
C PRO A 53 0.72 -9.45 4.84
N GLU A 54 0.56 -10.61 4.19
CA GLU A 54 -0.75 -11.24 3.96
C GLU A 54 -1.53 -11.49 5.25
N HIS A 55 -0.83 -12.01 6.27
CA HIS A 55 -1.44 -12.28 7.57
C HIS A 55 -1.94 -11.00 8.26
N GLN A 56 -1.29 -9.85 8.05
CA GLN A 56 -1.77 -8.58 8.62
C GLN A 56 -3.01 -8.07 7.90
N PHE A 57 -3.09 -8.28 6.59
CA PHE A 57 -4.27 -7.93 5.80
C PHE A 57 -5.48 -8.73 6.26
N TYR A 58 -5.35 -10.05 6.50
CA TYR A 58 -6.50 -10.87 6.91
C TYR A 58 -6.69 -11.01 8.43
N ALA A 59 -5.81 -10.43 9.25
CA ALA A 59 -5.89 -10.51 10.71
C ALA A 59 -7.20 -9.88 11.22
N LYS A 60 -7.85 -10.58 12.16
CA LYS A 60 -9.06 -10.08 12.84
C LYS A 60 -8.75 -9.34 14.13
N SER A 61 -7.52 -9.44 14.64
CA SER A 61 -7.07 -8.79 15.89
C SER A 61 -5.56 -8.55 15.92
N SER A 62 -5.08 -7.78 16.90
CA SER A 62 -3.64 -7.54 17.16
C SER A 62 -2.84 -8.80 17.39
N ASP A 63 -3.42 -9.74 18.14
CA ASP A 63 -2.72 -10.92 18.62
C ASP A 63 -2.48 -11.92 17.48
N GLU A 64 -3.25 -11.79 16.40
CA GLU A 64 -3.08 -12.54 15.15
C GLU A 64 -2.02 -11.91 14.22
N ARG A 65 -1.58 -10.68 14.47
CA ARG A 65 -0.47 -10.04 13.74
C ARG A 65 0.87 -10.60 14.24
N VAL A 66 1.13 -11.86 13.93
CA VAL A 66 2.38 -12.54 14.26
C VAL A 66 3.49 -12.05 13.31
N ASN A 67 4.63 -11.63 13.83
CA ASN A 67 5.81 -11.37 13.01
C ASN A 67 6.18 -12.61 12.19
N SER A 68 6.04 -12.53 10.86
CA SER A 68 6.60 -13.53 9.94
C SER A 68 8.11 -13.58 10.15
N ALA A 69 8.64 -14.77 10.43
CA ALA A 69 10.08 -14.98 10.67
C ALA A 69 10.98 -14.62 9.47
N SER A 70 10.38 -14.38 8.29
CA SER A 70 11.07 -14.00 7.06
C SER A 70 11.00 -12.50 6.73
N TRP A 71 10.20 -11.72 7.48
CA TRP A 71 10.02 -10.29 7.20
C TRP A 71 11.18 -9.46 7.77
N THR A 72 11.79 -8.63 6.93
CA THR A 72 12.78 -7.63 7.34
C THR A 72 12.40 -6.27 6.78
N TYR A 73 12.81 -5.19 7.46
CA TYR A 73 12.56 -3.84 7.00
C TYR A 73 13.18 -3.57 5.62
N ASP A 74 14.41 -4.04 5.40
CA ASP A 74 15.11 -3.88 4.11
C ASP A 74 14.44 -4.72 3.01
N GLY A 75 13.97 -5.93 3.35
CA GLY A 75 13.18 -6.76 2.45
C GLY A 75 11.88 -6.10 2.04
N GLN A 76 11.12 -5.55 2.99
CA GLN A 76 9.90 -4.77 2.73
C GLN A 76 10.18 -3.59 1.79
N THR A 77 11.19 -2.78 2.12
CA THR A 77 11.51 -1.57 1.33
C THR A 77 11.92 -1.93 -0.10
N SER A 78 12.70 -3.01 -0.25
CA SER A 78 13.16 -3.49 -1.57
C SER A 78 11.98 -4.03 -2.39
N TRP A 79 11.10 -4.81 -1.76
CA TRP A 79 9.89 -5.33 -2.38
C TRP A 79 8.95 -4.21 -2.83
N GLU A 80 8.71 -3.21 -1.98
CA GLU A 80 7.86 -2.06 -2.31
C GLU A 80 8.40 -1.27 -3.49
N CYS A 81 9.72 -1.05 -3.54
CA CYS A 81 10.40 -0.38 -4.65
C CYS A 81 10.25 -1.17 -5.96
N GLU A 82 10.54 -2.49 -5.93
CA GLU A 82 10.41 -3.35 -7.11
C GLU A 82 8.97 -3.40 -7.63
N CYS A 83 8.00 -3.61 -6.74
CA CYS A 83 6.59 -3.69 -7.09
C CYS A 83 6.03 -2.36 -7.62
N ARG A 84 6.43 -1.20 -7.07
CA ARG A 84 6.07 0.12 -7.64
C ARG A 84 6.63 0.31 -9.04
N HIS A 85 7.89 -0.06 -9.27
CA HIS A 85 8.52 0.06 -10.58
C HIS A 85 7.83 -0.78 -11.66
N ILE A 86 7.44 -2.02 -11.36
CA ILE A 86 6.79 -2.91 -12.33
C ILE A 86 5.28 -2.68 -12.47
N ALA A 87 4.63 -2.00 -11.52
CA ALA A 87 3.20 -1.74 -11.60
C ALA A 87 2.84 -0.88 -12.81
N ASP A 88 1.67 -1.12 -13.41
CA ASP A 88 1.15 -0.29 -14.52
C ASP A 88 0.54 1.02 -13.98
N ALA A 89 -0.09 0.96 -12.81
CA ALA A 89 -0.58 2.13 -12.08
C ALA A 89 -0.30 2.01 -10.58
N ILE A 90 -0.08 3.16 -9.94
CA ILE A 90 0.19 3.26 -8.50
C ILE A 90 -0.91 4.11 -7.88
N VAL A 91 -1.76 3.48 -7.07
CA VAL A 91 -2.85 4.16 -6.36
C VAL A 91 -2.32 4.64 -5.03
N PHE A 92 -2.12 5.94 -4.90
CA PHE A 92 -1.79 6.60 -3.65
C PHE A 92 -3.08 7.07 -2.97
N TRP A 93 -3.51 6.37 -1.91
CA TRP A 93 -4.54 6.89 -1.01
C TRP A 93 -3.90 7.37 0.29
N ILE A 94 -4.02 8.67 0.58
CA ILE A 94 -3.30 9.31 1.68
C ILE A 94 -4.29 9.92 2.70
N PRO A 95 -4.88 9.09 3.58
CA PRO A 95 -5.77 9.54 4.65
C PRO A 95 -5.01 10.10 5.85
N ARG A 96 -4.01 10.96 5.61
CA ARG A 96 -3.04 11.38 6.63
C ARG A 96 -3.70 11.98 7.87
N ASP A 97 -3.43 11.38 9.01
CA ASP A 97 -3.81 11.85 10.34
C ASP A 97 -2.58 11.82 11.24
N ILE A 98 -1.93 12.97 11.40
CA ILE A 98 -0.67 13.07 12.16
C ILE A 98 -0.96 12.88 13.64
N LYS A 99 -2.09 13.42 14.12
CA LYS A 99 -2.49 13.34 15.53
C LYS A 99 -2.99 11.94 15.90
N GLY A 100 -3.72 11.28 15.01
CA GLY A 100 -4.22 9.92 15.16
C GLY A 100 -3.19 8.82 14.85
N GLY A 101 -1.92 9.17 14.61
CA GLY A 101 -0.83 8.19 14.49
C GLY A 101 -0.69 7.54 13.11
N MET A 102 -1.28 8.13 12.07
CA MET A 102 -1.15 7.70 10.68
C MET A 102 -0.52 8.80 9.80
N PRO A 103 0.76 9.17 10.07
CA PRO A 103 1.38 10.33 9.44
C PRO A 103 1.82 10.12 7.98
N GLY A 104 1.99 8.88 7.49
CA GLY A 104 2.33 8.59 6.08
C GLY A 104 3.59 9.32 5.56
N PHE A 105 4.67 9.36 6.35
CA PHE A 105 5.87 10.09 5.96
C PHE A 105 6.69 9.39 4.87
N THR A 106 6.82 8.06 4.91
CA THR A 106 7.50 7.27 3.85
C THR A 106 6.79 7.41 2.51
N THR A 107 5.46 7.45 2.53
CA THR A 107 4.61 7.68 1.35
C THR A 107 4.97 8.97 0.61
N ASN A 108 5.50 10.01 1.28
CA ASN A 108 5.96 11.22 0.59
C ASN A 108 7.18 10.96 -0.29
N ILE A 109 8.08 10.08 0.16
CA ILE A 109 9.28 9.70 -0.58
C ILE A 109 8.87 8.84 -1.77
N GLU A 110 8.06 7.80 -1.53
CA GLU A 110 7.51 6.94 -2.60
C GLU A 110 6.80 7.77 -3.69
N PHE A 111 5.90 8.68 -3.28
CA PHE A 111 5.20 9.58 -4.20
C PHE A 111 6.16 10.46 -5.00
N GLY A 112 7.20 11.00 -4.34
CA GLY A 112 8.21 11.82 -4.98
C GLY A 112 9.06 11.05 -6.01
N GLU A 113 9.43 9.81 -5.70
CA GLU A 113 10.13 8.91 -6.62
C GLU A 113 9.30 8.60 -7.86
N ASP A 114 7.99 8.40 -7.69
CA ASP A 114 7.08 8.02 -8.77
C ASP A 114 6.45 9.21 -9.50
N LEU A 115 6.72 10.45 -9.09
CA LEU A 115 6.04 11.66 -9.58
C LEU A 115 6.12 11.81 -11.11
N HIS A 116 7.24 11.40 -11.70
CA HIS A 116 7.48 11.50 -13.15
C HIS A 116 7.15 10.23 -13.93
N SER A 117 6.67 9.17 -13.25
CA SER A 117 6.36 7.89 -13.89
C SER A 117 5.15 7.95 -14.83
N GLY A 118 4.23 8.89 -14.61
CA GLY A 118 2.92 8.93 -15.28
C GLY A 118 1.94 7.85 -14.82
N LYS A 119 2.30 7.07 -13.78
CA LYS A 119 1.53 5.92 -13.28
C LYS A 119 0.63 6.26 -12.08
N ILE A 120 0.80 7.44 -11.48
CA ILE A 120 0.15 7.80 -10.23
C ILE A 120 -1.34 8.10 -10.44
N VAL A 121 -2.16 7.46 -9.60
CA VAL A 121 -3.54 7.87 -9.29
C VAL A 121 -3.57 8.26 -7.83
N TYR A 122 -3.83 9.53 -7.54
CA TYR A 122 -3.77 10.07 -6.18
C TYR A 122 -5.16 10.43 -5.65
N GLY A 123 -5.39 10.15 -4.37
CA GLY A 123 -6.55 10.60 -3.63
C GLY A 123 -6.28 10.75 -2.14
N ARG A 124 -7.09 11.56 -1.49
CA ARG A 124 -7.11 11.75 -0.04
C ARG A 124 -8.50 12.24 0.41
N PRO A 125 -8.88 12.06 1.68
CA PRO A 125 -10.02 12.78 2.25
C PRO A 125 -9.69 14.27 2.40
N ASP A 126 -10.73 15.11 2.42
CA ASP A 126 -10.58 16.57 2.63
C ASP A 126 -9.95 16.93 3.98
N SER A 127 -10.13 16.06 4.97
CA SER A 127 -9.56 16.22 6.31
C SER A 127 -8.08 15.84 6.41
N ALA A 128 -7.47 15.25 5.37
CA ALA A 128 -6.09 14.79 5.45
C ALA A 128 -5.10 15.94 5.66
N GLU A 129 -4.24 15.79 6.65
CA GLU A 129 -3.33 16.85 7.06
C GLU A 129 -2.18 17.02 6.07
N LYS A 130 -1.73 18.27 5.86
CA LYS A 130 -0.47 18.62 5.19
C LYS A 130 -0.26 18.02 3.78
N CYS A 131 -1.33 17.77 3.02
CA CYS A 131 -1.23 17.16 1.68
C CYS A 131 -1.21 18.16 0.51
N ARG A 132 -1.23 19.48 0.75
CA ARG A 132 -1.28 20.51 -0.31
C ARG A 132 -0.14 20.43 -1.34
N TYR A 133 1.01 19.84 -0.98
CA TYR A 133 2.12 19.66 -1.91
C TYR A 133 1.98 18.42 -2.81
N LEU A 134 1.04 17.54 -2.48
CA LEU A 134 0.70 16.34 -3.25
C LEU A 134 -0.47 16.61 -4.22
N ASP A 135 -1.20 17.71 -4.01
CA ASP A 135 -2.33 18.18 -4.85
C ASP A 135 -1.81 19.01 -6.04
#